data_AF-A0AAN7YCQ5-F1
#
_entry.id   AF-A0AAN7YCQ5-F1
#
_cell.length_a   1.000
_cell.length_b   1.000
_cell.length_c   1.000
_cell.angle_alpha   90.00
_cell.angle_beta   90.00
_cell.angle_gamma   90.00
#
_symmetry.space_group_name_H-M   'P 1'
#
loop_
_entity.id
_entity.type
_entity.pdbx_description
1 polymer ?
#
loop_
_entity_poly.entity_id
_entity_poly.type
_entity_poly.pdbx_seq_one_letter_code
_entity_poly.pdbx_strand_id
1 'polypeptide(L)'
;MGARAGGGPCFGNCEDDEGAEWITFQVKRVRKAKVDGTEGVSISDEGQIGESLPGGHSVLEISGPTIPSPGPSGRWRDYTSLGWPGPEECQRTRRVDLTTVASTWLAVSAKNIDITEHIDFATALQEPAAEPLCNANLAASMHTLDHLAGVANRAAIHYTGESQLREVLQNLGKDKFPPQSFEQVGTRIAKVLEKNQTSWVLSSMAALYWRVKGQGKRAIDCLRQALNYAPHHMKDVPLISLANIFQNARLWDDALTVARMAVEIAPHFVVNHFTLANVYIAMEEFEKAMRWYESTLKLQPEFAPAKDRLRTIQCYLLTKRERRQP
;
A
#
# COMPACT_ATOMS: atom_id res chain seq x y z
N MET A 1 -13.59 -35.38 40.54
CA MET A 1 -12.98 -36.45 39.72
C MET A 1 -13.77 -36.44 38.41
N GLY A 2 -13.30 -35.92 37.27
CA GLY A 2 -12.02 -36.10 36.61
C GLY A 2 -12.31 -36.61 35.19
N ALA A 3 -12.18 -35.73 34.17
CA ALA A 3 -11.85 -35.93 32.73
C ALA A 3 -12.72 -36.88 31.84
N ARG A 4 -12.86 -36.75 30.51
CA ARG A 4 -12.11 -36.02 29.46
C ARG A 4 -13.01 -35.49 28.33
N ALA A 5 -12.60 -34.35 27.78
CA ALA A 5 -12.97 -33.80 26.48
C ALA A 5 -12.19 -34.47 25.33
N GLY A 6 -12.81 -34.54 24.14
CA GLY A 6 -12.16 -34.86 22.88
C GLY A 6 -12.21 -33.65 21.94
N GLY A 7 -11.18 -32.81 21.98
CA GLY A 7 -10.90 -31.80 20.96
C GLY A 7 -9.87 -32.35 19.98
N GLY A 8 -10.15 -32.24 18.68
CA GLY A 8 -9.21 -32.55 17.61
C GLY A 8 -8.06 -31.52 17.52
N PRO A 9 -6.92 -31.89 16.91
CA PRO A 9 -5.69 -31.11 17.00
C PRO A 9 -5.69 -29.89 16.06
N CYS A 10 -5.46 -28.71 16.63
CA CYS A 10 -4.95 -27.55 15.91
C CYS A 10 -3.49 -27.82 15.50
N PHE A 11 -3.24 -27.85 14.18
CA PHE A 11 -1.89 -27.77 13.64
C PHE A 11 -1.56 -26.31 13.35
N GLY A 12 -0.60 -25.75 14.07
CA GLY A 12 -0.03 -24.42 13.84
C GLY A 12 -0.27 -23.47 15.01
N ASN A 13 0.82 -23.06 15.67
CA ASN A 13 0.87 -22.23 16.87
C ASN A 13 -0.10 -21.05 16.86
N CYS A 14 -1.11 -21.13 17.74
CA CYS A 14 -1.75 -19.98 18.33
C CYS A 14 -0.87 -19.52 19.50
N GLU A 15 0.15 -18.73 19.22
CA GLU A 15 0.86 -17.95 20.23
C GLU A 15 0.96 -16.51 19.71
N ASP A 16 0.13 -15.67 20.32
CA ASP A 16 0.24 -14.21 20.49
C ASP A 16 1.25 -13.49 19.60
N ASP A 17 0.73 -12.96 18.49
CA ASP A 17 1.45 -12.10 17.54
C ASP A 17 1.54 -10.66 18.10
N GLU A 18 2.25 -10.47 19.22
CA GLU A 18 2.55 -9.15 19.82
C GLU A 18 3.72 -8.41 19.11
N GLY A 19 4.04 -8.77 17.86
CA GLY A 19 5.20 -8.24 17.13
C GLY A 19 4.93 -7.53 15.81
N ALA A 20 3.68 -7.41 15.36
CA ALA A 20 3.34 -6.71 14.13
C ALA A 20 3.10 -5.21 14.39
N GLU A 21 4.17 -4.40 14.43
CA GLU A 21 4.03 -2.94 14.32
C GLU A 21 3.37 -2.61 12.96
N TRP A 22 2.16 -2.08 13.06
CA TRP A 22 1.20 -1.91 11.99
C TRP A 22 1.50 -0.66 11.15
N ILE A 23 1.26 -0.75 9.84
CA ILE A 23 1.36 0.40 8.94
C ILE A 23 -0.02 1.05 8.83
N THR A 24 -0.40 1.86 9.82
CA THR A 24 -1.52 2.81 9.68
C THR A 24 -0.97 4.23 9.67
N PHE A 25 -1.26 4.97 8.61
CA PHE A 25 -0.76 6.33 8.44
C PHE A 25 -1.61 7.29 9.27
N GLN A 26 -1.11 7.66 10.45
CA GLN A 26 -1.58 8.83 11.18
C GLN A 26 -0.70 10.03 10.77
N VAL A 27 -1.17 10.84 9.82
CA VAL A 27 -0.47 12.08 9.44
C VAL A 27 -0.71 13.12 10.54
N LYS A 28 0.31 13.42 11.35
CA LYS A 28 0.28 14.58 12.26
C LYS A 28 0.25 15.86 11.43
N ARG A 29 -0.83 16.62 11.56
CA ARG A 29 -1.07 17.90 10.90
C ARG A 29 -0.05 18.95 11.39
N VAL A 30 0.91 19.34 10.57
CA VAL A 30 1.75 20.52 10.85
C VAL A 30 1.00 21.75 10.34
N ARG A 31 0.48 22.58 11.25
CA ARG A 31 -0.08 23.90 10.88
C ARG A 31 1.08 24.78 10.42
N LYS A 32 1.09 25.16 9.14
CA LYS A 32 2.00 26.20 8.63
C LYS A 32 1.54 27.54 9.22
N ALA A 33 2.44 28.24 9.91
CA ALA A 33 2.15 29.56 10.44
C ALA A 33 1.87 30.54 9.29
N LYS A 34 0.82 31.34 9.47
CA LYS A 34 0.39 32.39 8.54
C LYS A 34 1.39 33.54 8.64
N VAL A 35 2.07 33.87 7.55
CA VAL A 35 2.89 35.10 7.45
C VAL A 35 2.05 36.11 6.68
N ASP A 36 1.61 37.16 7.37
CA ASP A 36 0.98 38.36 6.82
C ASP A 36 2.06 39.41 6.48
N GLY A 37 1.80 40.20 5.43
CA GLY A 37 2.44 41.49 5.13
C GLY A 37 3.46 41.45 3.98
N THR A 38 3.08 41.69 2.72
CA THR A 38 2.98 43.00 2.02
C THR A 38 4.28 43.78 1.90
N GLU A 39 4.81 43.87 0.67
CA GLU A 39 5.23 45.12 0.00
C GLU A 39 5.36 44.83 -1.51
N GLY A 40 4.98 45.79 -2.34
CA GLY A 40 4.75 45.59 -3.78
C GLY A 40 5.62 46.44 -4.72
N VAL A 41 5.21 46.41 -6.00
CA VAL A 41 5.60 47.27 -7.14
C VAL A 41 6.97 46.89 -7.76
N SER A 42 7.21 46.78 -9.08
CA SER A 42 6.62 47.33 -10.32
C SER A 42 6.93 46.48 -11.57
N ILE A 43 6.14 46.72 -12.61
CA ILE A 43 6.13 46.20 -13.99
C ILE A 43 7.26 46.75 -14.89
N SER A 44 7.71 45.95 -15.87
CA SER A 44 8.10 46.26 -17.27
C SER A 44 9.09 45.17 -17.76
N ASP A 45 9.16 44.69 -19.01
CA ASP A 45 8.51 44.95 -20.28
C ASP A 45 8.69 43.71 -21.20
N GLU A 46 8.02 43.72 -22.36
CA GLU A 46 7.89 42.69 -23.40
C GLU A 46 9.17 42.03 -23.98
N GLY A 47 9.01 40.82 -24.55
CA GLY A 47 9.87 40.38 -25.66
C GLY A 47 10.04 38.88 -25.93
N GLN A 48 9.31 38.39 -26.93
CA GLN A 48 9.65 37.30 -27.87
C GLN A 48 9.26 35.84 -27.59
N ILE A 49 8.55 35.35 -28.61
CA ILE A 49 8.06 34.00 -28.92
C ILE A 49 9.25 33.08 -29.23
N GLY A 50 9.23 31.88 -28.62
CA GLY A 50 10.08 30.76 -29.00
C GLY A 50 9.45 29.46 -28.49
N GLU A 51 8.84 28.71 -29.39
CA GLU A 51 8.39 27.35 -29.14
C GLU A 51 9.56 26.45 -28.75
N SER A 52 9.51 25.86 -27.56
CA SER A 52 10.21 24.61 -27.26
C SER A 52 9.59 23.96 -26.02
N LEU A 53 8.94 22.82 -26.21
CA LEU A 53 8.61 21.86 -25.16
C LEU A 53 9.89 21.46 -24.40
N PRO A 54 9.86 21.38 -23.07
CA PRO A 54 10.73 20.46 -22.37
C PRO A 54 9.88 19.44 -21.60
N GLY A 55 9.90 18.21 -22.07
CA GLY A 55 9.55 17.04 -21.27
C GLY A 55 10.52 16.95 -20.09
N GLY A 56 10.06 17.41 -18.93
CA GLY A 56 10.75 17.22 -17.67
C GLY A 56 10.45 15.84 -17.11
N HIS A 57 11.25 14.84 -17.48
CA HIS A 57 11.41 13.68 -16.61
C HIS A 57 12.02 14.18 -15.31
N SER A 58 11.22 14.28 -14.24
CA SER A 58 11.73 14.54 -12.90
C SER A 58 12.49 13.30 -12.43
N VAL A 59 13.77 13.22 -12.80
CA VAL A 59 14.71 12.29 -12.17
C VAL A 59 14.88 12.79 -10.74
N LEU A 60 14.22 12.13 -9.80
CA LEU A 60 14.50 12.32 -8.38
C LEU A 60 15.96 11.90 -8.15
N GLU A 61 16.86 12.85 -7.92
CA GLU A 61 18.23 12.55 -7.52
C GLU A 61 18.22 11.96 -6.10
N ILE A 62 18.36 10.64 -6.06
CA ILE A 62 18.41 9.83 -4.85
C ILE A 62 19.81 10.02 -4.23
N SER A 63 20.06 11.11 -3.48
CA SER A 63 21.30 11.27 -2.70
C SER A 63 21.24 10.45 -1.39
N GLY A 64 22.03 9.39 -1.31
CA GLY A 64 22.21 8.44 -0.20
C GLY A 64 23.45 7.59 -0.54
N PRO A 65 23.90 6.63 0.30
CA PRO A 65 24.95 5.72 -0.13
C PRO A 65 24.52 5.04 -1.43
N THR A 66 25.13 5.44 -2.54
CA THR A 66 24.84 4.87 -3.85
C THR A 66 25.29 3.43 -3.81
N ILE A 67 24.36 2.48 -3.90
CA ILE A 67 24.72 1.09 -4.21
C ILE A 67 25.59 1.18 -5.48
N PRO A 68 26.85 0.70 -5.45
CA PRO A 68 27.73 0.78 -6.61
C PRO A 68 27.01 0.23 -7.85
N SER A 69 27.19 0.92 -8.98
CA SER A 69 26.63 0.47 -10.26
C SER A 69 26.94 -1.02 -10.47
N PRO A 70 25.98 -1.80 -11.00
CA PRO A 70 26.12 -3.23 -11.11
C PRO A 70 27.37 -3.51 -11.94
N GLY A 71 28.40 -4.06 -11.29
CA GLY A 71 29.55 -4.61 -12.00
C GLY A 71 29.09 -5.62 -13.06
N PRO A 72 29.99 -6.00 -13.99
CA PRO A 72 29.64 -6.80 -15.15
C PRO A 72 28.84 -8.04 -14.77
N SER A 73 27.73 -8.26 -15.48
CA SER A 73 26.89 -9.45 -15.37
C SER A 73 27.74 -10.71 -15.52
N GLY A 74 27.83 -11.51 -14.46
CA GLY A 74 28.61 -12.76 -14.43
C GLY A 74 29.62 -12.89 -13.30
N ARG A 75 29.88 -11.83 -12.52
CA ARG A 75 30.64 -11.93 -11.25
C ARG A 75 29.70 -11.83 -10.04
N TRP A 76 29.94 -12.70 -9.05
CA TRP A 76 29.23 -12.65 -7.76
C TRP A 76 29.47 -11.31 -7.07
N ARG A 77 28.41 -10.75 -6.49
CA ARG A 77 28.45 -9.44 -5.81
C ARG A 77 28.96 -9.61 -4.40
N ASP A 78 29.95 -8.81 -4.01
CA ASP A 78 30.48 -8.77 -2.64
C ASP A 78 29.78 -7.65 -1.85
N TYR A 79 29.03 -8.03 -0.80
CA TYR A 79 28.25 -7.12 0.03
C TYR A 79 28.90 -6.82 1.39
N THR A 80 30.05 -7.43 1.74
CA THR A 80 30.65 -7.29 3.09
C THR A 80 31.25 -5.92 3.36
N SER A 81 31.52 -5.13 2.30
CA SER A 81 32.11 -3.79 2.39
C SER A 81 31.08 -2.66 2.50
N LEU A 82 29.78 -2.95 2.53
CA LEU A 82 28.70 -1.95 2.39
C LEU A 82 28.22 -1.33 3.70
N GLY A 83 28.89 -1.57 4.83
CA GLY A 83 28.47 -1.06 6.14
C GLY A 83 27.12 -1.63 6.62
N TRP A 84 26.74 -2.79 6.09
CA TRP A 84 25.52 -3.52 6.46
C TRP A 84 25.68 -4.22 7.82
N PRO A 85 24.57 -4.63 8.46
CA PRO A 85 24.60 -5.39 9.71
C PRO A 85 25.59 -6.56 9.66
N GLY A 86 26.34 -6.75 10.74
CA GLY A 86 27.28 -7.86 10.86
C GLY A 86 26.57 -9.22 10.99
N PRO A 87 27.27 -10.36 10.78
CA PRO A 87 26.67 -11.69 10.90
C PRO A 87 25.98 -11.95 12.24
N GLU A 88 26.55 -11.51 13.36
CA GLU A 88 25.94 -11.64 14.70
C GLU A 88 24.64 -10.83 14.84
N GLU A 89 24.59 -9.65 14.23
CA GLU A 89 23.39 -8.81 14.22
C GLU A 89 22.26 -9.44 13.39
N CYS A 90 22.64 -10.13 12.31
CA CYS A 90 21.73 -10.90 11.48
C CYS A 90 21.22 -12.18 12.17
N GLN A 91 22.01 -12.80 13.04
CA GLN A 91 21.56 -13.95 13.86
C GLN A 91 20.49 -13.56 14.88
N ARG A 92 20.54 -12.32 15.40
CA ARG A 92 19.52 -11.77 16.32
C ARG A 92 18.25 -11.33 15.60
N THR A 93 18.33 -11.08 14.30
CA THR A 93 17.17 -10.73 13.49
C THR A 93 16.36 -12.01 13.27
N ARG A 94 15.15 -12.09 13.84
CA ARG A 94 14.22 -13.22 13.66
C ARG A 94 14.18 -13.58 12.17
N ARG A 95 14.23 -14.87 11.82
CA ARG A 95 14.09 -15.30 10.41
C ARG A 95 12.69 -14.93 9.93
N VAL A 96 12.54 -13.73 9.42
CA VAL A 96 11.32 -13.28 8.74
C VAL A 96 11.38 -13.84 7.34
N ASP A 97 10.32 -14.54 6.93
CA ASP A 97 10.16 -14.88 5.53
C ASP A 97 10.03 -13.58 4.73
N LEU A 98 11.06 -13.29 3.92
CA LEU A 98 11.12 -12.10 3.10
C LEU A 98 9.91 -11.95 2.20
N THR A 99 9.35 -13.08 1.74
CA THR A 99 8.21 -13.11 0.83
C THR A 99 6.87 -12.99 1.54
N THR A 100 6.85 -12.95 2.87
CA THR A 100 5.63 -12.67 3.64
C THR A 100 5.11 -11.30 3.22
N VAL A 101 3.94 -11.30 2.60
CA VAL A 101 3.33 -10.12 1.99
C VAL A 101 2.96 -9.11 3.06
N ALA A 102 3.66 -7.97 3.08
CA ALA A 102 3.26 -6.81 3.85
C ALA A 102 2.15 -6.07 3.09
N SER A 103 0.90 -6.29 3.51
CA SER A 103 -0.23 -5.50 3.06
C SER A 103 -0.06 -4.03 3.41
N THR A 104 -0.30 -3.18 2.41
CA THR A 104 -0.27 -1.72 2.55
C THR A 104 -1.67 -1.14 2.38
N TRP A 105 -1.93 -0.05 3.09
CA TRP A 105 -3.17 0.70 2.97
C TRP A 105 -2.87 2.20 2.93
N LEU A 106 -3.26 2.85 1.84
CA LEU A 106 -3.23 4.30 1.72
C LEU A 106 -4.60 4.86 2.13
N ALA A 107 -4.69 5.34 3.37
CA ALA A 107 -5.92 5.91 3.90
C ALA A 107 -6.30 7.20 3.15
N VAL A 108 -7.59 7.38 2.88
CA VAL A 108 -8.12 8.61 2.27
C VAL A 108 -7.90 9.84 3.15
N SER A 109 -7.76 9.68 4.46
CA SER A 109 -7.38 10.76 5.38
C SER A 109 -5.99 11.33 5.09
N ALA A 110 -5.05 10.52 4.58
CA ALA A 110 -3.74 11.00 4.11
C ALA A 110 -3.86 11.90 2.86
N LYS A 111 -5.03 11.90 2.20
CA LYS A 111 -5.41 12.81 1.11
C LYS A 111 -6.29 13.97 1.58
N ASN A 112 -6.34 14.23 2.89
CA ASN A 112 -7.20 15.24 3.51
C ASN A 112 -8.70 15.02 3.29
N ILE A 113 -9.15 13.76 3.18
CA ILE A 113 -10.56 13.40 3.06
C ILE A 113 -11.07 12.90 4.41
N ASP A 114 -12.08 13.57 4.95
CA ASP A 114 -12.74 13.14 6.19
C ASP A 114 -13.77 12.06 5.87
N ILE A 115 -13.50 10.82 6.31
CA ILE A 115 -14.40 9.70 6.06
C ILE A 115 -15.77 9.87 6.72
N THR A 116 -15.88 10.69 7.77
CA THR A 116 -17.14 10.96 8.47
C THR A 116 -18.10 11.83 7.66
N GLU A 117 -17.61 12.50 6.61
CA GLU A 117 -18.44 13.21 5.63
C GLU A 117 -19.04 12.26 4.58
N HIS A 118 -18.47 11.06 4.44
CA HIS A 118 -18.90 10.06 3.47
C HIS A 118 -19.69 8.91 4.10
N ILE A 119 -19.48 8.63 5.38
CA ILE A 119 -20.15 7.54 6.10
C ILE A 119 -20.73 8.10 7.39
N ASP A 120 -22.05 7.96 7.54
CA ASP A 120 -22.73 8.27 8.80
C ASP A 120 -22.45 7.15 9.81
N PHE A 121 -21.64 7.47 10.83
CA PHE A 121 -21.34 6.59 11.94
C PHE A 121 -22.26 6.80 13.16
N ALA A 122 -23.04 7.88 13.19
CA ALA A 122 -23.86 8.28 14.34
C ALA A 122 -25.20 7.55 14.37
N THR A 123 -25.84 7.37 13.21
CA THR A 123 -27.16 6.73 13.14
C THR A 123 -27.08 5.25 13.53
N ALA A 124 -27.99 4.81 14.41
CA ALA A 124 -28.09 3.40 14.80
C ALA A 124 -28.51 2.53 13.61
N LEU A 125 -27.87 1.38 13.45
CA LEU A 125 -28.22 0.41 12.40
C LEU A 125 -29.46 -0.39 12.84
N GLN A 126 -30.55 -0.29 12.07
CA GLN A 126 -31.82 -0.97 12.34
C GLN A 126 -32.07 -2.22 11.46
N GLU A 127 -31.25 -2.41 10.44
CA GLU A 127 -31.44 -3.42 9.38
C GLU A 127 -30.46 -4.59 9.52
N PRO A 128 -30.72 -5.73 8.86
CA PRO A 128 -29.79 -6.85 8.83
C PRO A 128 -28.42 -6.44 8.30
N ALA A 129 -27.39 -7.19 8.71
CA ALA A 129 -26.03 -6.97 8.22
C ALA A 129 -25.99 -7.08 6.68
N ALA A 130 -25.41 -6.07 6.04
CA ALA A 130 -25.26 -6.00 4.59
C ALA A 130 -23.78 -5.88 4.21
N GLU A 131 -23.42 -6.43 3.06
CA GLU A 131 -22.07 -6.32 2.49
C GLU A 131 -22.05 -5.30 1.35
N PRO A 132 -20.97 -4.52 1.17
CA PRO A 132 -20.93 -3.47 0.17
C PRO A 132 -20.83 -4.04 -1.25
N LEU A 133 -21.74 -3.64 -2.15
CA LEU A 133 -21.77 -4.10 -3.54
C LEU A 133 -21.41 -2.96 -4.50
N CYS A 134 -20.39 -3.18 -5.31
CA CYS A 134 -19.97 -2.27 -6.37
C CYS A 134 -20.50 -2.72 -7.73
N ASN A 135 -20.63 -1.80 -8.67
CA ASN A 135 -21.13 -2.05 -10.02
C ASN A 135 -20.16 -2.93 -10.81
N ALA A 136 -20.48 -4.22 -10.91
CA ALA A 136 -19.72 -5.20 -11.69
C ALA A 136 -19.81 -4.97 -13.21
N ASN A 137 -20.85 -4.26 -13.69
CA ASN A 137 -21.17 -4.05 -15.10
C ASN A 137 -20.59 -2.77 -15.68
N LEU A 138 -19.59 -2.16 -15.01
CA LEU A 138 -18.85 -1.04 -15.58
C LEU A 138 -18.18 -1.45 -16.89
N ALA A 139 -18.37 -0.61 -17.91
CA ALA A 139 -17.76 -0.79 -19.22
C ALA A 139 -16.24 -0.88 -19.11
N ALA A 140 -15.65 -1.83 -19.82
CA ALA A 140 -14.20 -1.97 -19.89
C ALA A 140 -13.59 -0.74 -20.53
N SER A 141 -12.54 -0.19 -19.93
CA SER A 141 -11.84 0.99 -20.42
C SER A 141 -10.40 1.05 -19.92
N MET A 142 -9.62 1.97 -20.48
CA MET A 142 -8.30 2.30 -19.94
C MET A 142 -8.38 2.89 -18.52
N HIS A 143 -9.50 3.49 -18.12
CA HIS A 143 -9.67 4.05 -16.78
C HIS A 143 -9.96 2.98 -15.72
N THR A 144 -10.57 1.87 -16.11
CA THR A 144 -10.85 0.72 -15.24
C THR A 144 -9.74 -0.33 -15.28
N LEU A 145 -8.72 -0.13 -16.12
CA LEU A 145 -7.55 -1.01 -16.29
C LEU A 145 -7.87 -2.42 -16.75
N ASP A 146 -8.97 -2.62 -17.48
CA ASP A 146 -9.36 -3.94 -18.00
C ASP A 146 -8.38 -4.53 -19.06
N HIS A 147 -7.37 -3.77 -19.48
CA HIS A 147 -6.27 -4.29 -20.30
C HIS A 147 -5.25 -5.12 -19.49
N LEU A 148 -5.23 -4.99 -18.16
CA LEU A 148 -4.41 -5.81 -17.27
C LEU A 148 -5.05 -7.18 -17.07
N ALA A 149 -4.25 -8.24 -17.14
CA ALA A 149 -4.74 -9.61 -17.12
C ALA A 149 -5.52 -9.93 -15.83
N GLY A 150 -5.08 -9.42 -14.70
CA GLY A 150 -5.70 -9.57 -13.39
C GLY A 150 -7.03 -8.82 -13.26
N VAL A 151 -7.20 -7.68 -13.92
CA VAL A 151 -8.49 -6.97 -13.94
C VAL A 151 -9.48 -7.67 -14.87
N ALA A 152 -9.03 -8.04 -16.08
CA ALA A 152 -9.84 -8.75 -17.06
C ALA A 152 -10.32 -10.10 -16.50
N ASN A 153 -9.43 -10.86 -15.86
CA ASN A 153 -9.68 -12.20 -15.33
C ASN A 153 -9.95 -12.20 -13.82
N ARG A 154 -10.41 -11.09 -13.25
CA ARG A 154 -10.65 -10.92 -11.81
C ARG A 154 -11.57 -11.95 -11.16
N ALA A 155 -12.41 -12.63 -11.95
CA ALA A 155 -13.25 -13.72 -11.46
C ALA A 155 -12.45 -14.95 -11.00
N ALA A 156 -11.23 -15.14 -11.53
CA ALA A 156 -10.34 -16.25 -11.18
C ALA A 156 -9.32 -15.87 -10.10
N ILE A 157 -9.35 -14.63 -9.57
CA ILE A 157 -8.41 -14.19 -8.55
C ILE A 157 -8.81 -14.74 -7.18
N HIS A 158 -7.91 -15.54 -6.62
CA HIS A 158 -7.99 -16.08 -5.28
C HIS A 158 -6.71 -15.74 -4.52
N TYR A 159 -6.85 -15.20 -3.32
CA TYR A 159 -5.73 -14.93 -2.42
C TYR A 159 -6.19 -14.92 -0.96
N THR A 160 -5.26 -15.01 -0.03
CA THR A 160 -5.55 -15.00 1.41
C THR A 160 -5.99 -13.61 1.87
N GLY A 161 -7.14 -13.52 2.54
CA GLY A 161 -7.66 -12.25 3.05
C GLY A 161 -6.70 -11.55 4.01
N GLU A 162 -6.67 -10.22 3.91
CA GLU A 162 -5.76 -9.35 4.65
C GLU A 162 -6.38 -9.03 6.03
N SER A 163 -6.47 -10.04 6.90
CA SER A 163 -7.13 -9.96 8.21
C SER A 163 -6.58 -8.85 9.10
N GLN A 164 -5.31 -8.51 8.97
CA GLN A 164 -4.64 -7.42 9.68
C GLN A 164 -5.22 -6.04 9.34
N LEU A 165 -5.85 -5.87 8.17
CA LEU A 165 -6.52 -4.61 7.80
C LEU A 165 -7.92 -4.48 8.41
N ARG A 166 -8.41 -5.50 9.14
CA ARG A 166 -9.71 -5.45 9.81
C ARG A 166 -9.79 -4.30 10.80
N GLU A 167 -8.75 -4.12 11.62
CA GLU A 167 -8.73 -3.09 12.65
C GLU A 167 -8.79 -1.67 12.04
N VAL A 168 -8.20 -1.48 10.86
CA VAL A 168 -8.26 -0.22 10.11
C VAL A 168 -9.71 0.16 9.82
N LEU A 169 -10.54 -0.80 9.40
CA LEU A 169 -11.95 -0.57 9.12
C LEU A 169 -12.75 -0.30 10.40
N GLN A 170 -12.50 -1.07 11.45
CA GLN A 170 -13.20 -0.91 12.74
C GLN A 170 -12.92 0.45 13.39
N ASN A 171 -11.74 1.00 13.13
CA ASN A 171 -11.29 2.30 13.61
C ASN A 171 -11.63 3.47 12.67
N LEU A 172 -12.43 3.28 11.62
CA LEU A 172 -12.86 4.39 10.76
C LEU A 172 -13.68 5.40 11.55
N GLY A 173 -13.33 6.68 11.44
CA GLY A 173 -14.02 7.76 12.16
C GLY A 173 -13.79 7.77 13.67
N LYS A 174 -12.81 7.00 14.19
CA LYS A 174 -12.56 6.85 15.63
C LYS A 174 -12.28 8.15 16.38
N ASP A 175 -11.85 9.20 15.67
CA ASP A 175 -11.59 10.51 16.25
C ASP A 175 -12.87 11.18 16.78
N LYS A 176 -14.04 10.79 16.25
CA LYS A 176 -15.35 11.36 16.62
C LYS A 176 -16.35 10.32 17.14
N PHE A 177 -16.15 9.04 16.84
CA PHE A 177 -17.11 7.97 17.12
C PHE A 177 -16.41 6.74 17.73
N PRO A 178 -17.10 5.92 18.53
CA PRO A 178 -16.51 4.68 19.03
C PRO A 178 -16.21 3.71 17.88
N PRO A 179 -15.16 2.86 17.99
CA PRO A 179 -14.89 1.80 17.02
C PRO A 179 -16.10 0.90 16.83
N GLN A 180 -16.29 0.42 15.61
CA GLN A 180 -17.43 -0.42 15.24
C GLN A 180 -17.02 -1.83 14.88
N SER A 181 -17.96 -2.77 14.94
CA SER A 181 -17.73 -4.12 14.44
C SER A 181 -17.48 -4.09 12.93
N PHE A 182 -16.74 -5.07 12.43
CA PHE A 182 -16.43 -5.18 11.00
C PHE A 182 -17.70 -5.28 10.13
N GLU A 183 -18.73 -5.96 10.64
CA GLU A 183 -20.05 -6.14 10.02
C GLU A 183 -20.84 -4.82 9.99
N GLN A 184 -20.77 -4.04 11.08
CA GLN A 184 -21.40 -2.72 11.14
C GLN A 184 -20.79 -1.76 10.11
N VAL A 185 -19.45 -1.75 10.00
CA VAL A 185 -18.75 -0.93 9.01
C VAL A 185 -19.13 -1.35 7.59
N GLY A 186 -19.15 -2.65 7.30
CA GLY A 186 -19.59 -3.18 6.00
C GLY A 186 -21.01 -2.75 5.65
N THR A 187 -21.93 -2.84 6.62
CA THR A 187 -23.34 -2.44 6.45
C THR A 187 -23.46 -0.95 6.15
N ARG A 188 -22.70 -0.09 6.86
CA ARG A 188 -22.70 1.36 6.60
C ARG A 188 -22.18 1.70 5.22
N ILE A 189 -21.06 1.08 4.80
CA ILE A 189 -20.53 1.28 3.44
C ILE A 189 -21.57 0.86 2.41
N ALA A 190 -22.22 -0.30 2.59
CA ALA A 190 -23.25 -0.80 1.68
C ALA A 190 -24.40 0.20 1.51
N LYS A 191 -25.01 0.66 2.61
CA LYS A 191 -26.14 1.59 2.58
C LYS A 191 -25.84 2.92 1.90
N VAL A 192 -24.64 3.48 2.11
CA VAL A 192 -24.30 4.75 1.46
C VAL A 192 -23.93 4.53 -0.01
N LEU A 193 -23.26 3.43 -0.34
CA LEU A 193 -22.87 3.11 -1.71
C LEU A 193 -24.10 2.82 -2.60
N GLU A 194 -25.16 2.23 -2.06
CA GLU A 194 -26.45 2.06 -2.75
C GLU A 194 -27.04 3.39 -3.23
N LYS A 195 -26.89 4.46 -2.43
CA LYS A 195 -27.36 5.81 -2.75
C LYS A 195 -26.40 6.59 -3.63
N ASN A 196 -25.09 6.30 -3.56
CA ASN A 196 -24.05 7.01 -4.27
C ASN A 196 -23.03 6.05 -4.91
N GLN A 197 -23.41 5.47 -6.04
CA GLN A 197 -22.56 4.56 -6.81
C GLN A 197 -21.39 5.26 -7.53
N THR A 198 -21.31 6.58 -7.54
CA THR A 198 -20.20 7.31 -8.18
C THR A 198 -19.10 7.71 -7.20
N SER A 199 -19.28 7.46 -5.91
CA SER A 199 -18.30 7.83 -4.89
C SER A 199 -17.07 6.90 -4.90
N TRP A 200 -15.97 7.39 -5.47
CA TRP A 200 -14.71 6.65 -5.48
C TRP A 200 -14.17 6.36 -4.06
N VAL A 201 -14.47 7.23 -3.08
CA VAL A 201 -14.08 7.06 -1.68
C VAL A 201 -14.80 5.85 -1.08
N LEU A 202 -16.13 5.76 -1.26
CA LEU A 202 -16.92 4.63 -0.78
C LEU A 202 -16.55 3.34 -1.51
N SER A 203 -16.32 3.39 -2.82
CA SER A 203 -15.81 2.24 -3.58
C SER A 203 -14.44 1.79 -3.07
N SER A 204 -13.56 2.71 -2.67
CA SER A 204 -12.26 2.38 -2.07
C SER A 204 -12.40 1.73 -0.69
N MET A 205 -13.36 2.17 0.14
CA MET A 205 -13.65 1.53 1.43
C MET A 205 -14.28 0.15 1.25
N ALA A 206 -15.19 0.00 0.28
CA ALA A 206 -15.77 -1.29 -0.09
C ALA A 206 -14.69 -2.26 -0.58
N ALA A 207 -13.73 -1.79 -1.37
CA ALA A 207 -12.59 -2.58 -1.78
C ALA A 207 -11.74 -3.03 -0.57
N LEU A 208 -11.46 -2.15 0.39
CA LEU A 208 -10.76 -2.52 1.63
C LEU A 208 -11.51 -3.59 2.42
N TYR A 209 -12.83 -3.49 2.52
CA TYR A 209 -13.68 -4.51 3.16
C TYR A 209 -13.52 -5.88 2.48
N TRP A 210 -13.54 -5.92 1.15
CA TRP A 210 -13.34 -7.15 0.40
C TRP A 210 -11.92 -7.69 0.46
N ARG A 211 -10.93 -6.81 0.58
CA ARG A 211 -9.53 -7.18 0.80
C ARG A 211 -9.33 -7.93 2.11
N VAL A 212 -9.94 -7.44 3.20
CA VAL A 212 -9.95 -8.13 4.50
C VAL A 212 -10.60 -9.52 4.38
N LYS A 213 -11.69 -9.65 3.61
CA LYS A 213 -12.36 -10.93 3.38
C LYS A 213 -11.65 -11.86 2.39
N GLY A 214 -10.64 -11.39 1.66
CA GLY A 214 -9.97 -12.15 0.59
C GLY A 214 -10.83 -12.37 -0.66
N GLN A 215 -11.90 -11.60 -0.83
CA GLN A 215 -12.81 -11.73 -1.99
C GLN A 215 -12.29 -10.89 -3.16
N GLY A 216 -11.25 -11.39 -3.84
CA GLY A 216 -10.52 -10.68 -4.89
C GLY A 216 -11.40 -10.10 -6.00
N LYS A 217 -12.34 -10.89 -6.54
CA LYS A 217 -13.28 -10.40 -7.56
C LYS A 217 -14.05 -9.16 -7.09
N ARG A 218 -14.66 -9.23 -5.89
CA ARG A 218 -15.48 -8.14 -5.35
C ARG A 218 -14.63 -6.91 -5.03
N ALA A 219 -13.42 -7.11 -4.51
CA ALA A 219 -12.47 -6.03 -4.27
C ALA A 219 -12.10 -5.31 -5.58
N ILE A 220 -11.79 -6.05 -6.64
CA ILE A 220 -11.41 -5.47 -7.94
C ILE A 220 -12.61 -4.80 -8.62
N ASP A 221 -13.83 -5.36 -8.53
CA ASP A 221 -15.04 -4.68 -9.03
C ASP A 221 -15.21 -3.29 -8.38
N CYS A 222 -14.96 -3.19 -7.06
CA CYS A 222 -14.96 -1.91 -6.36
C CYS A 222 -13.80 -0.98 -6.76
N LEU A 223 -12.60 -1.52 -6.97
CA LEU A 223 -11.45 -0.71 -7.40
C LEU A 223 -11.61 -0.21 -8.84
N ARG A 224 -12.21 -0.98 -9.75
CA ARG A 224 -12.59 -0.52 -11.10
C ARG A 224 -13.51 0.69 -11.01
N GLN A 225 -14.54 0.62 -10.16
CA GLN A 225 -15.44 1.74 -9.90
C GLN A 225 -14.71 2.95 -9.31
N ALA A 226 -13.83 2.73 -8.32
CA ALA A 226 -13.04 3.80 -7.73
C ALA A 226 -12.14 4.49 -8.77
N LEU A 227 -11.42 3.72 -9.59
CA LEU A 227 -10.52 4.25 -10.63
C LEU A 227 -11.26 5.02 -11.73
N ASN A 228 -12.48 4.60 -12.05
CA ASN A 228 -13.32 5.26 -13.05
C ASN A 228 -13.75 6.66 -12.60
N TYR A 229 -14.11 6.83 -11.33
CA TYR A 229 -14.65 8.09 -10.80
C TYR A 229 -13.62 8.95 -10.04
N ALA A 230 -12.48 8.40 -9.63
CA ALA A 230 -11.47 9.14 -8.91
C ALA A 230 -10.81 10.22 -9.78
N PRO A 231 -10.63 11.45 -9.27
CA PRO A 231 -9.76 12.44 -9.89
C PRO A 231 -8.34 11.89 -10.07
N HIS A 232 -7.65 12.28 -11.14
CA HIS A 232 -6.32 11.74 -11.48
C HIS A 232 -5.34 11.72 -10.31
N HIS A 233 -5.23 12.83 -9.56
CA HIS A 233 -4.32 12.98 -8.42
C HIS A 233 -4.69 12.14 -7.18
N MET A 234 -5.85 11.48 -7.18
CA MET A 234 -6.32 10.57 -6.12
C MET A 234 -6.28 9.10 -6.55
N LYS A 235 -5.95 8.80 -7.81
CA LYS A 235 -5.98 7.42 -8.34
C LYS A 235 -4.93 6.52 -7.70
N ASP A 236 -3.90 7.06 -7.05
CA ASP A 236 -2.93 6.27 -6.30
C ASP A 236 -3.58 5.47 -5.15
N VAL A 237 -4.63 5.99 -4.52
CA VAL A 237 -5.36 5.28 -3.45
C VAL A 237 -5.90 3.91 -3.91
N PRO A 238 -6.76 3.83 -4.95
CA PRO A 238 -7.21 2.54 -5.46
C PRO A 238 -6.11 1.75 -6.16
N LEU A 239 -5.12 2.39 -6.81
CA LEU A 239 -4.00 1.68 -7.44
C LEU A 239 -3.15 0.91 -6.43
N ILE A 240 -2.86 1.50 -5.27
CA ILE A 240 -2.13 0.80 -4.20
C ILE A 240 -2.92 -0.40 -3.70
N SER A 241 -4.24 -0.26 -3.51
CA SER A 241 -5.07 -1.40 -3.12
C SER A 241 -5.06 -2.51 -4.17
N LEU A 242 -5.06 -2.16 -5.46
CA LEU A 242 -4.98 -3.11 -6.56
C LEU A 242 -3.61 -3.81 -6.60
N ALA A 243 -2.52 -3.08 -6.36
CA ALA A 243 -1.16 -3.62 -6.27
C ALA A 243 -1.06 -4.72 -5.20
N ASN A 244 -1.64 -4.49 -4.02
CA ASN A 244 -1.63 -5.47 -2.92
C ASN A 244 -2.41 -6.74 -3.29
N ILE A 245 -3.56 -6.61 -3.96
CA ILE A 245 -4.36 -7.76 -4.41
C ILE A 245 -3.53 -8.59 -5.40
N PHE A 246 -2.93 -7.95 -6.40
CA PHE A 246 -2.13 -8.63 -7.41
C PHE A 246 -0.86 -9.25 -6.84
N GLN A 247 -0.19 -8.56 -5.92
CA GLN A 247 0.96 -9.11 -5.20
C GLN A 247 0.58 -10.39 -4.45
N ASN A 248 -0.52 -10.37 -3.69
CA ASN A 248 -1.02 -11.53 -2.95
C ASN A 248 -1.48 -12.67 -3.87
N ALA A 249 -2.03 -12.33 -5.04
CA ALA A 249 -2.44 -13.28 -6.06
C ALA A 249 -1.28 -13.78 -6.95
N ARG A 250 -0.04 -13.36 -6.67
CA ARG A 250 1.18 -13.67 -7.46
C ARG A 250 1.14 -13.18 -8.92
N LEU A 251 0.30 -12.18 -9.20
CA LEU A 251 0.23 -11.48 -10.50
C LEU A 251 1.22 -10.31 -10.49
N TRP A 252 2.53 -10.64 -10.43
CA TRP A 252 3.56 -9.63 -10.14
C TRP A 252 3.73 -8.58 -11.22
N ASP A 253 3.56 -8.92 -12.50
CA ASP A 253 3.67 -7.95 -13.61
C ASP A 253 2.57 -6.88 -13.55
N ASP A 254 1.33 -7.30 -13.26
CA ASP A 254 0.22 -6.37 -13.06
C ASP A 254 0.42 -5.55 -11.78
N ALA A 255 0.86 -6.18 -10.69
CA ALA A 255 1.18 -5.49 -9.43
C ALA A 255 2.24 -4.40 -9.64
N LEU A 256 3.28 -4.70 -10.41
CA LEU A 256 4.36 -3.79 -10.74
C LEU A 256 3.86 -2.62 -11.59
N THR A 257 3.00 -2.90 -12.57
CA THR A 257 2.40 -1.88 -13.43
C THR A 257 1.59 -0.88 -12.60
N VAL A 258 0.65 -1.36 -11.78
CA VAL A 258 -0.22 -0.46 -11.00
C VAL A 258 0.52 0.25 -9.86
N ALA A 259 1.54 -0.38 -9.26
CA ALA A 259 2.38 0.26 -8.25
C ALA A 259 3.24 1.39 -8.84
N ARG A 260 3.79 1.21 -10.05
CA ARG A 260 4.51 2.28 -10.77
C ARG A 260 3.59 3.45 -11.09
N MET A 261 2.39 3.18 -11.60
CA MET A 261 1.38 4.22 -11.85
C MET A 261 1.07 5.03 -10.58
N ALA A 262 0.95 4.37 -9.41
CA ALA A 262 0.70 5.07 -8.15
C ALA A 262 1.87 6.00 -7.75
N VAL A 263 3.11 5.56 -7.96
CA VAL A 263 4.31 6.40 -7.74
C VAL A 263 4.35 7.59 -8.71
N GLU A 264 4.00 7.38 -9.98
CA GLU A 264 3.95 8.46 -10.99
C GLU A 264 2.90 9.52 -10.66
N ILE A 265 1.71 9.10 -10.20
CA ILE A 265 0.62 10.01 -9.82
C ILE A 265 0.98 10.80 -8.55
N ALA A 266 1.61 10.15 -7.58
CA ALA A 266 1.86 10.70 -6.26
C ALA A 266 3.26 10.31 -5.75
N PRO A 267 4.33 10.92 -6.29
CA PRO A 267 5.71 10.53 -6.02
C PRO A 267 6.19 10.86 -4.61
N HIS A 268 5.46 11.71 -3.87
CA HIS A 268 5.83 12.10 -2.50
C HIS A 268 5.11 11.29 -1.42
N PHE A 269 4.30 10.30 -1.81
CA PHE A 269 3.62 9.42 -0.86
C PHE A 269 4.49 8.20 -0.54
N VAL A 270 4.97 8.15 0.71
CA VAL A 270 5.82 7.10 1.28
C VAL A 270 5.26 5.69 1.01
N VAL A 271 3.93 5.54 1.14
CA VAL A 271 3.21 4.29 0.89
C VAL A 271 3.46 3.76 -0.51
N ASN A 272 3.47 4.64 -1.51
CA ASN A 272 3.57 4.24 -2.91
C ASN A 272 4.94 3.64 -3.22
N HIS A 273 6.00 4.23 -2.67
CA HIS A 273 7.36 3.70 -2.76
C HIS A 273 7.50 2.38 -2.01
N PHE A 274 6.91 2.29 -0.82
CA PHE A 274 6.98 1.08 0.01
C PHE A 274 6.23 -0.10 -0.63
N THR A 275 5.04 0.13 -1.20
CA THR A 275 4.29 -0.89 -1.93
C THR A 275 5.06 -1.36 -3.17
N LEU A 276 5.68 -0.46 -3.93
CA LEU A 276 6.50 -0.85 -5.07
C LEU A 276 7.72 -1.68 -4.65
N ALA A 277 8.36 -1.33 -3.53
CA ALA A 277 9.42 -2.16 -2.95
C ALA A 277 8.91 -3.56 -2.57
N ASN A 278 7.74 -3.66 -1.94
CA ASN A 278 7.12 -4.94 -1.58
C ASN A 278 6.83 -5.81 -2.81
N VAL A 279 6.41 -5.22 -3.93
CA VAL A 279 6.23 -5.95 -5.19
C VAL A 279 7.56 -6.53 -5.68
N TYR A 280 8.65 -5.75 -5.68
CA TYR A 280 9.98 -6.27 -6.04
C TYR A 280 10.47 -7.37 -5.08
N ILE A 281 10.14 -7.29 -3.79
CA ILE A 281 10.42 -8.38 -2.84
C ILE A 281 9.69 -9.66 -3.21
N ALA A 282 8.41 -9.56 -3.58
CA ALA A 282 7.63 -10.74 -4.00
C ALA A 282 8.20 -11.40 -5.28
N MET A 283 8.90 -10.63 -6.11
CA MET A 283 9.61 -11.10 -7.31
C MET A 283 11.05 -11.58 -7.02
N GLU A 284 11.49 -11.56 -5.75
CA GLU A 284 12.88 -11.84 -5.33
C GLU A 284 13.94 -10.91 -5.95
N GLU A 285 13.52 -9.74 -6.43
CA GLU A 285 14.37 -8.70 -7.03
C GLU A 285 14.93 -7.78 -5.93
N PHE A 286 15.73 -8.35 -5.02
CA PHE A 286 16.17 -7.73 -3.78
C PHE A 286 16.88 -6.39 -3.97
N GLU A 287 17.77 -6.25 -4.95
CA GLU A 287 18.47 -4.99 -5.22
C GLU A 287 17.53 -3.87 -5.69
N LYS A 288 16.48 -4.21 -6.44
CA LYS A 288 15.46 -3.23 -6.85
C LYS A 288 14.61 -2.86 -5.63
N ALA A 289 14.20 -3.83 -4.84
CA ALA A 289 13.45 -3.58 -3.62
C ALA A 289 14.20 -2.67 -2.64
N MET A 290 15.50 -2.91 -2.41
CA MET A 290 16.33 -2.08 -1.53
C MET A 290 16.35 -0.62 -1.98
N ARG A 291 16.52 -0.34 -3.28
CA ARG A 291 16.49 1.05 -3.80
C ARG A 291 15.14 1.72 -3.53
N TRP A 292 14.04 0.99 -3.65
CA TRP A 292 12.71 1.55 -3.37
C TRP A 292 12.45 1.74 -1.88
N TYR A 293 12.94 0.84 -1.01
CA TYR A 293 12.89 1.08 0.44
C TYR A 293 13.78 2.25 0.87
N GLU A 294 14.95 2.42 0.27
CA GLU A 294 15.79 3.61 0.48
C GLU A 294 15.06 4.87 0.02
N SER A 295 14.32 4.81 -1.08
CA SER A 295 13.44 5.89 -1.53
C SER A 295 12.33 6.21 -0.52
N THR A 296 11.70 5.17 0.06
CA THR A 296 10.76 5.32 1.18
C THR A 296 11.41 6.07 2.36
N LEU A 297 12.65 5.70 2.73
CA LEU A 297 13.38 6.34 3.84
C LEU A 297 13.87 7.76 3.52
N LYS A 298 14.09 8.10 2.25
CA LYS A 298 14.38 9.50 1.86
C LYS A 298 13.18 10.41 2.06
N LEU A 299 11.98 9.90 1.78
CA LEU A 299 10.73 10.63 2.02
C LEU A 299 10.38 10.67 3.51
N GLN A 300 10.61 9.58 4.23
CA GLN A 300 10.36 9.49 5.67
C GLN A 300 11.47 8.68 6.37
N PRO A 301 12.50 9.36 6.89
CA PRO A 301 13.66 8.70 7.50
C PRO A 301 13.32 7.76 8.65
N GLU A 302 12.25 8.04 9.39
CA GLU A 302 11.81 7.24 10.55
C GLU A 302 10.75 6.19 10.20
N PHE A 303 10.60 5.82 8.93
CA PHE A 303 9.65 4.78 8.53
C PHE A 303 10.19 3.37 8.87
N ALA A 304 9.96 2.95 10.12
CA ALA A 304 10.42 1.67 10.67
C ALA A 304 10.18 0.45 9.75
N PRO A 305 9.00 0.29 9.10
CA PRO A 305 8.79 -0.87 8.23
C PRO A 305 9.77 -0.97 7.07
N ALA A 306 10.24 0.16 6.51
CA ALA A 306 11.27 0.12 5.47
C ALA A 306 12.66 -0.17 6.03
N LYS A 307 13.00 0.34 7.22
CA LYS A 307 14.26 0.01 7.92
C LYS A 307 14.35 -1.50 8.17
N ASP A 308 13.28 -2.09 8.68
CA ASP A 308 13.21 -3.52 9.00
C ASP A 308 13.29 -4.38 7.74
N ARG A 309 12.58 -4.00 6.67
CA ARG A 309 12.66 -4.71 5.39
C ARG A 309 14.06 -4.64 4.79
N LEU A 310 14.71 -3.47 4.78
CA LEU A 310 16.09 -3.31 4.34
C LEU A 310 17.04 -4.21 5.13
N ARG A 311 16.99 -4.14 6.46
CA ARG A 311 17.81 -4.96 7.35
C ARG A 311 17.61 -6.45 7.07
N THR A 312 16.38 -6.90 6.88
CA THR A 312 16.06 -8.30 6.60
C THR A 312 16.66 -8.75 5.27
N ILE A 313 16.57 -7.93 4.22
CA ILE A 313 17.16 -8.23 2.89
C ILE A 313 18.68 -8.30 2.99
N GLN A 314 19.31 -7.32 3.64
CA GLN A 314 20.76 -7.26 3.82
C GLN A 314 21.27 -8.54 4.52
N CYS A 315 20.61 -8.93 5.61
CA CYS A 315 20.94 -10.15 6.34
C CYS A 315 20.71 -11.43 5.52
N TYR A 316 19.67 -11.49 4.71
CA TYR A 316 19.44 -12.62 3.82
C TYR A 316 20.53 -12.74 2.76
N LEU A 317 20.95 -11.64 2.13
CA LEU A 317 22.00 -11.64 1.12
C LEU A 317 23.37 -12.04 1.71
N LEU A 318 23.68 -11.59 2.93
CA LEU A 318 24.91 -11.97 3.64
C LEU A 318 24.92 -13.47 4.00
N THR A 319 23.83 -13.99 4.59
CA THR A 319 23.76 -15.40 5.05
C THR A 319 23.62 -16.41 3.90
N LYS A 320 22.99 -16.03 2.77
CA LYS A 320 22.94 -16.87 1.56
C LYS A 320 24.33 -17.13 0.98
N ARG A 321 25.28 -16.21 1.17
CA ARG A 321 26.69 -16.38 0.77
C ARG A 321 27.41 -17.40 1.64
N GLU A 322 27.26 -17.31 2.97
CA GLU A 322 27.92 -18.23 3.91
C GLU A 322 27.53 -19.70 3.66
N ARG A 323 26.26 -19.97 3.35
CA ARG A 323 25.77 -21.33 3.05
C ARG A 323 26.28 -21.92 1.73
N ARG A 324 26.88 -21.10 0.86
CA ARG A 324 27.39 -21.51 -0.46
C ARG A 324 28.91 -21.52 -0.54
N GLN A 325 29.60 -21.13 0.53
CA GLN A 325 31.05 -21.34 0.64
C GLN A 325 31.28 -22.78 1.12
N PRO A 326 32.14 -23.56 0.44
CA PRO A 326 32.44 -24.94 0.80
C PRO A 326 33.17 -25.07 2.13
#